data_AF-A0A7V0X8C8-F1
#
_entry.id   AF-A0A7V0X8C8-F1
#
_cell.length_a   1.000
_cell.length_b   1.000
_cell.length_c   1.000
_cell.angle_alpha   90.00
_cell.angle_beta   90.00
_cell.angle_gamma   90.00
#
_symmetry.space_group_name_H-M   'P 1'
#
loop_
_entity.id
_entity.type
_entity.pdbx_description
1 polymer ?
#
loop_
_entity_poly.entity_id
_entity_poly.type
_entity_poly.pdbx_seq_one_letter_code
_entity_poly.pdbx_strand_id
1 'polypeptide(L)'
;MMKQKLGLFFITLMMPFLIQAQSQQNLTSNKNFSNAKNQTVSAKAGTTVYLDAKGKVISATLVSNANYGNAKNQTVAAKASTTINFYTNGTVRSACLVNNANYGNGKNQTVAAKGGTIIHFYENGVVERATLVNNANYGNGKNQTVAAKGGTEVHFYLSGIVKSATLVNNANYGNGKKQTVTAKAGTVVEFFESGIVKSAILSSNTNYSNTQNRSVNVKAGSRFVFNESGQVVSY
;
A
#
# COMPACT_ATOMS: atom_id res chain seq x y z
N MET A 1 -35.90 10.19 -40.98
CA MET A 1 -35.90 10.19 -39.51
C MET A 1 -35.27 8.90 -39.01
N MET A 2 -33.97 8.91 -38.67
CA MET A 2 -33.34 7.85 -37.88
C MET A 2 -32.03 8.39 -37.33
N LYS A 3 -32.03 8.80 -36.05
CA LYS A 3 -30.83 9.21 -35.31
C LYS A 3 -30.19 7.96 -34.73
N GLN A 4 -29.01 7.57 -35.19
CA GLN A 4 -28.17 6.61 -34.48
C GLN A 4 -27.66 7.29 -33.19
N LYS A 5 -28.01 6.70 -32.04
CA LYS A 5 -27.46 7.08 -30.73
C LYS A 5 -26.01 6.61 -30.67
N LEU A 6 -25.08 7.56 -30.73
CA LEU A 6 -23.67 7.33 -30.45
C LEU A 6 -23.53 7.14 -28.92
N GLY A 7 -23.37 5.89 -28.49
CA GLY A 7 -23.12 5.55 -27.09
C GLY A 7 -21.70 5.97 -26.70
N LEU A 8 -21.61 7.01 -25.88
CA LEU A 8 -20.36 7.52 -25.32
C LEU A 8 -19.82 6.50 -24.29
N PHE A 9 -18.84 5.69 -24.68
CA PHE A 9 -18.10 4.86 -23.71
C PHE A 9 -17.15 5.76 -22.92
N PHE A 10 -17.46 5.98 -21.64
CA PHE A 10 -16.51 6.54 -20.69
C PHE A 10 -15.36 5.56 -20.50
N ILE A 11 -14.21 5.85 -21.11
CA ILE A 11 -12.94 5.20 -20.78
C ILE A 11 -12.47 5.83 -19.46
N THR A 12 -12.71 5.13 -18.35
CA THR A 12 -12.08 5.48 -17.07
C THR A 12 -10.58 5.23 -17.20
N LEU A 13 -9.83 6.32 -17.28
CA LEU A 13 -8.38 6.35 -17.41
C LEU A 13 -7.73 5.79 -16.12
N MET A 14 -7.44 4.48 -16.09
CA MET A 14 -6.56 3.88 -15.09
C MET A 14 -5.10 4.17 -15.47
N MET A 15 -4.42 4.96 -14.65
CA MET A 15 -2.99 5.29 -14.73
C MET A 15 -2.09 4.03 -14.76
N PRO A 16 -0.85 4.14 -15.29
CA PRO A 16 -0.27 3.11 -16.16
C PRO A 16 0.20 1.87 -15.40
N PHE A 17 -0.33 0.73 -15.83
CA PHE A 17 0.24 -0.60 -15.59
C PHE A 17 1.53 -0.74 -16.43
N LEU A 18 2.70 -0.76 -15.79
CA LEU A 18 3.92 -1.31 -16.40
C LEU A 18 4.31 -2.61 -15.72
N ILE A 19 3.42 -3.59 -15.79
CA ILE A 19 3.78 -5.00 -15.96
C ILE A 19 2.90 -5.44 -17.13
N GLN A 20 3.49 -5.57 -18.32
CA GLN A 20 2.77 -5.98 -19.51
C GLN A 20 2.23 -7.39 -19.29
N ALA A 21 0.94 -7.50 -18.95
CA ALA A 21 0.20 -8.71 -19.24
C ALA A 21 0.44 -9.02 -20.71
N GLN A 22 1.05 -10.17 -21.00
CA GLN A 22 1.36 -10.53 -22.38
C GLN A 22 0.17 -11.16 -23.07
N SER A 23 -0.78 -11.69 -22.29
CA SER A 23 -2.10 -12.05 -22.79
C SER A 23 -3.19 -11.82 -21.73
N GLN A 24 -4.40 -11.59 -22.22
CA GLN A 24 -5.61 -11.48 -21.41
C GLN A 24 -6.69 -12.44 -21.95
N GLN A 25 -7.45 -13.08 -21.06
CA GLN A 25 -8.55 -13.97 -21.41
C GLN A 25 -9.82 -13.52 -20.72
N ASN A 26 -10.85 -13.18 -21.49
CA ASN A 26 -12.20 -12.93 -20.97
C ASN A 26 -12.91 -14.27 -20.79
N LEU A 27 -13.38 -14.56 -19.57
CA LEU A 27 -13.94 -15.86 -19.24
C LEU A 27 -15.46 -15.88 -19.43
N THR A 28 -15.97 -16.82 -20.22
CA THR A 28 -17.40 -17.13 -20.32
C THR A 28 -17.85 -18.20 -19.31
N SER A 29 -16.91 -18.98 -18.78
CA SER A 29 -17.12 -20.00 -17.75
C SER A 29 -15.99 -19.96 -16.72
N ASN A 30 -16.22 -20.50 -15.52
CA ASN A 30 -15.18 -20.63 -14.52
C ASN A 30 -14.05 -21.51 -15.07
N LYS A 31 -12.80 -21.08 -14.90
CA LYS A 31 -11.65 -21.78 -15.47
C LYS A 31 -10.49 -21.81 -14.49
N ASN A 32 -9.82 -22.96 -14.43
CA ASN A 32 -8.61 -23.12 -13.64
C ASN A 32 -7.38 -22.74 -14.46
N PHE A 33 -6.49 -22.00 -13.81
CA PHE A 33 -5.17 -21.65 -14.31
C PHE A 33 -4.11 -22.03 -13.28
N SER A 34 -2.83 -21.84 -13.61
CA SER A 34 -1.73 -21.95 -12.64
C SER A 34 -1.01 -20.62 -12.48
N ASN A 35 -0.67 -20.25 -11.25
CA ASN A 35 0.31 -19.18 -11.02
C ASN A 35 1.74 -19.72 -11.19
N ALA A 36 2.76 -18.86 -11.09
CA ALA A 36 4.15 -19.27 -11.32
C ALA A 36 4.70 -20.25 -10.27
N LYS A 37 4.03 -20.37 -9.11
CA LYS A 37 4.29 -21.39 -8.09
C LYS A 37 3.52 -22.69 -8.32
N ASN A 38 2.91 -22.86 -9.50
CA ASN A 38 2.08 -24.01 -9.89
C ASN A 38 0.86 -24.25 -8.98
N GLN A 39 0.39 -23.20 -8.29
CA GLN A 39 -0.85 -23.27 -7.52
C GLN A 39 -2.04 -23.01 -8.44
N THR A 40 -3.12 -23.78 -8.24
CA THR A 40 -4.36 -23.59 -8.99
C THR A 40 -5.01 -22.25 -8.65
N VAL A 41 -5.36 -21.49 -9.68
CA VAL A 41 -6.15 -20.26 -9.58
C VAL A 41 -7.47 -20.49 -10.30
N SER A 42 -8.54 -20.68 -9.53
CA SER A 42 -9.91 -20.83 -10.06
C SER A 42 -10.49 -19.45 -10.35
N ALA A 43 -10.46 -19.06 -11.62
CA ALA A 43 -10.89 -17.75 -12.09
C ALA A 43 -12.38 -17.73 -12.45
N LYS A 44 -13.05 -16.64 -12.06
CA LYS A 44 -14.50 -16.47 -12.12
C LYS A 44 -14.98 -16.12 -13.53
N ALA A 45 -16.04 -16.78 -13.99
CA ALA A 45 -16.76 -16.43 -15.20
C ALA A 45 -17.21 -14.96 -15.19
N GLY A 46 -17.26 -14.34 -16.37
CA GLY A 46 -17.59 -12.92 -16.53
C GLY A 46 -16.46 -11.96 -16.12
N THR A 47 -15.25 -12.46 -15.88
CA THR A 47 -14.08 -11.64 -15.52
C THR A 47 -12.91 -11.90 -16.46
N THR A 48 -11.93 -10.98 -16.44
CA THR A 48 -10.70 -11.10 -17.23
C THR A 48 -9.59 -11.72 -16.37
N VAL A 49 -8.85 -12.65 -16.96
CA VAL A 49 -7.59 -13.18 -16.40
C VAL A 49 -6.43 -12.63 -17.20
N TYR A 50 -5.41 -12.16 -16.50
CA TYR A 50 -4.17 -11.67 -17.09
C TYR A 50 -3.05 -12.69 -16.85
N LEU A 51 -2.30 -13.00 -17.91
CA LEU A 51 -1.23 -13.99 -17.90
C LEU A 51 0.10 -13.34 -18.27
N ASP A 52 1.19 -13.87 -17.70
CA ASP A 52 2.54 -13.56 -18.12
C ASP A 52 2.93 -14.27 -19.44
N ALA A 53 4.17 -14.07 -19.86
CA ALA A 53 4.77 -14.69 -21.05
C ALA A 53 4.71 -16.22 -21.08
N LYS A 54 4.67 -16.84 -19.90
CA LYS A 54 4.69 -18.29 -19.71
C LYS A 54 3.28 -18.85 -19.51
N GLY A 55 2.25 -18.03 -19.70
CA GLY A 55 0.86 -18.40 -19.46
C GLY A 55 0.49 -18.58 -17.98
N LYS A 56 1.30 -18.04 -17.06
CA LYS A 56 1.02 -18.07 -15.62
C LYS A 56 0.19 -16.87 -15.20
N VAL A 57 -0.73 -17.07 -14.26
CA VAL A 57 -1.61 -16.00 -13.78
C VAL A 57 -0.82 -14.91 -13.07
N ILE A 58 -1.01 -13.68 -13.51
CA ILE A 58 -0.58 -12.46 -12.81
C ILE A 58 -1.75 -11.68 -12.20
N SER A 59 -2.98 -11.89 -12.69
CA SER A 59 -4.18 -11.32 -12.08
C SER A 59 -5.43 -12.11 -12.46
N ALA A 60 -6.30 -12.37 -11.49
CA ALA A 60 -7.58 -13.04 -11.70
C ALA A 60 -8.59 -12.70 -10.60
N THR A 61 -9.89 -12.72 -10.93
CA THR A 61 -10.96 -12.71 -9.92
C THR A 61 -11.28 -14.13 -9.49
N LEU A 62 -11.27 -14.40 -8.18
CA LEU A 62 -11.42 -15.76 -7.65
C LEU A 62 -12.89 -16.23 -7.62
N VAL A 63 -13.10 -17.52 -7.89
CA VAL A 63 -14.41 -18.20 -7.71
C VAL A 63 -14.71 -18.40 -6.22
N SER A 64 -13.73 -18.89 -5.46
CA SER A 64 -13.86 -19.26 -4.06
C SER A 64 -12.71 -18.70 -3.24
N ASN A 65 -12.83 -18.75 -1.91
CA ASN A 65 -11.72 -18.42 -1.03
C ASN A 65 -10.59 -19.42 -1.28
N ALA A 66 -9.35 -18.94 -1.36
CA ALA A 66 -8.20 -19.79 -1.67
C ALA A 66 -6.94 -19.32 -0.93
N ASN A 67 -6.06 -20.27 -0.63
CA ASN A 67 -4.81 -20.04 0.07
C ASN A 67 -3.64 -20.08 -0.92
N TYR A 68 -2.85 -19.00 -0.96
CA TYR A 68 -1.69 -18.89 -1.84
C TYR A 68 -0.40 -18.79 -1.03
N GLY A 69 0.61 -19.58 -1.43
CA GLY A 69 1.89 -19.60 -0.76
C GLY A 69 2.65 -18.35 -1.14
N ASN A 70 2.96 -17.50 -0.16
CA ASN A 70 3.72 -16.29 -0.35
C ASN A 70 5.22 -16.54 -0.07
N ALA A 71 6.06 -15.51 -0.13
CA ALA A 71 7.45 -15.65 0.32
C ALA A 71 7.51 -15.90 1.83
N LYS A 72 8.70 -16.24 2.35
CA LYS A 72 8.96 -16.44 3.79
C LYS A 72 8.02 -17.46 4.46
N ASN A 73 7.63 -18.50 3.72
CA ASN A 73 6.71 -19.56 4.18
C ASN A 73 5.36 -19.03 4.70
N GLN A 74 4.93 -17.85 4.25
CA GLN A 74 3.63 -17.28 4.59
C GLN A 74 2.54 -17.80 3.65
N THR A 75 1.30 -17.76 4.11
CA THR A 75 0.13 -18.06 3.28
C THR A 75 -0.82 -16.88 3.28
N VAL A 76 -1.36 -16.53 2.10
CA VAL A 76 -2.36 -15.47 1.94
C VAL A 76 -3.71 -16.13 1.64
N ALA A 77 -4.66 -15.97 2.57
CA ALA A 77 -6.04 -16.39 2.40
C ALA A 77 -6.80 -15.31 1.62
N ALA A 78 -6.94 -15.50 0.31
CA ALA A 78 -7.57 -14.58 -0.61
C ALA A 78 -9.08 -14.83 -0.71
N LYS A 79 -9.86 -13.75 -0.72
CA LYS A 79 -11.32 -13.77 -0.67
C LYS A 79 -11.95 -14.03 -2.04
N ALA A 80 -12.98 -14.88 -2.06
CA ALA A 80 -13.81 -15.16 -3.22
C ALA A 80 -14.41 -13.87 -3.82
N SER A 81 -14.63 -13.87 -5.13
CA SER A 81 -15.18 -12.73 -5.89
C SER A 81 -14.37 -11.43 -5.73
N THR A 82 -13.09 -11.54 -5.38
CA THR A 82 -12.14 -10.41 -5.39
C THR A 82 -10.96 -10.73 -6.28
N THR A 83 -10.26 -9.68 -6.73
CA THR A 83 -9.06 -9.81 -7.55
C THR A 83 -7.85 -10.14 -6.69
N ILE A 84 -7.12 -11.16 -7.07
CA ILE A 84 -5.75 -11.43 -6.60
C ILE A 84 -4.77 -11.06 -7.69
N ASN A 85 -3.64 -10.48 -7.31
CA ASN A 85 -2.53 -10.16 -8.19
C ASN A 85 -1.26 -10.88 -7.73
N PHE A 86 -0.48 -11.38 -8.68
CA PHE A 86 0.79 -12.05 -8.44
C PHE A 86 1.94 -11.31 -9.11
N TYR A 87 3.13 -11.44 -8.54
CA TYR A 87 4.38 -11.20 -9.27
C TYR A 87 4.68 -12.36 -10.23
N THR A 88 5.61 -12.15 -11.15
CA THR A 88 6.02 -13.17 -12.14
C THR A 88 6.69 -14.39 -11.50
N ASN A 89 7.23 -14.25 -10.28
CA ASN A 89 7.72 -15.37 -9.47
C ASN A 89 6.59 -16.11 -8.71
N GLY A 90 5.34 -15.65 -8.84
CA GLY A 90 4.15 -16.24 -8.24
C GLY A 90 3.90 -15.87 -6.77
N THR A 91 4.69 -15.00 -6.17
CA THR A 91 4.34 -14.40 -4.86
C THR A 91 3.13 -13.47 -5.01
N VAL A 92 2.36 -13.34 -3.94
CA VAL A 92 1.16 -12.51 -3.96
C VAL A 92 1.58 -11.05 -3.92
N ARG A 93 1.19 -10.27 -4.92
CA ARG A 93 1.36 -8.82 -4.95
C ARG A 93 0.25 -8.11 -4.17
N SER A 94 -0.99 -8.53 -4.36
CA SER A 94 -2.11 -8.06 -3.55
C SER A 94 -3.29 -9.02 -3.56
N ALA A 95 -4.06 -9.00 -2.46
CA ALA A 95 -5.28 -9.78 -2.32
C ALA A 95 -6.21 -9.14 -1.29
N CYS A 96 -7.53 -9.29 -1.46
CA CYS A 96 -8.47 -9.05 -0.37
C CYS A 96 -8.44 -10.24 0.60
N LEU A 97 -8.21 -9.98 1.88
CA LEU A 97 -8.07 -11.02 2.89
C LEU A 97 -9.42 -11.61 3.30
N VAL A 98 -9.48 -12.91 3.54
CA VAL A 98 -10.65 -13.56 4.14
C VAL A 98 -10.80 -13.16 5.60
N ASN A 99 -9.74 -13.33 6.39
CA ASN A 99 -9.70 -13.13 7.83
C ASN A 99 -8.57 -12.16 8.21
N ASN A 100 -8.59 -11.68 9.45
CA ASN A 100 -7.43 -11.01 10.03
C ASN A 100 -6.24 -11.96 10.02
N ALA A 101 -5.05 -11.46 9.66
CA ALA A 101 -3.85 -12.28 9.59
C ALA A 101 -2.59 -11.44 9.87
N ASN A 102 -1.53 -12.11 10.33
CA ASN A 102 -0.25 -11.47 10.65
C ASN A 102 0.76 -11.72 9.54
N TYR A 103 1.40 -10.65 9.07
CA TYR A 103 2.43 -10.72 8.04
C TYR A 103 3.68 -9.94 8.46
N GLY A 104 4.88 -10.45 8.16
CA GLY A 104 6.12 -9.76 8.47
C GLY A 104 6.34 -8.51 7.62
N ASN A 105 6.79 -7.41 8.23
CA ASN A 105 7.20 -6.20 7.52
C ASN A 105 8.70 -6.18 7.16
N GLY A 106 9.48 -7.22 7.46
CA GLY A 106 10.91 -7.26 7.14
C GLY A 106 11.86 -6.77 8.25
N LYS A 107 11.36 -6.19 9.35
CA LYS A 107 12.16 -5.79 10.53
C LYS A 107 11.95 -6.71 11.74
N ASN A 108 11.65 -7.98 11.51
CA ASN A 108 11.17 -8.90 12.56
C ASN A 108 9.91 -8.40 13.29
N GLN A 109 9.15 -7.48 12.67
CA GLN A 109 7.86 -7.02 13.18
C GLN A 109 6.74 -7.61 12.34
N THR A 110 5.57 -7.78 12.98
CA THR A 110 4.36 -8.28 12.35
C THR A 110 3.35 -7.16 12.12
N VAL A 111 2.63 -7.24 11.02
CA VAL A 111 1.51 -6.38 10.66
C VAL A 111 0.24 -7.21 10.80
N ALA A 112 -0.60 -6.84 11.77
CA ALA A 112 -1.93 -7.42 11.93
C ALA A 112 -2.87 -6.80 10.90
N ALA A 113 -2.98 -7.44 9.74
CA ALA A 113 -3.77 -6.98 8.61
C ALA A 113 -5.24 -7.39 8.77
N LYS A 114 -6.15 -6.47 8.44
CA LYS A 114 -7.59 -6.61 8.62
C LYS A 114 -8.24 -7.44 7.51
N GLY A 115 -9.01 -8.44 7.88
CA GLY A 115 -9.85 -9.22 6.98
C GLY A 115 -10.86 -8.34 6.24
N GLY A 116 -11.20 -8.71 5.01
CA GLY A 116 -12.07 -7.94 4.13
C GLY A 116 -11.43 -6.68 3.53
N THR A 117 -10.14 -6.44 3.77
CA THR A 117 -9.37 -5.34 3.16
C THR A 117 -8.28 -5.88 2.25
N ILE A 118 -7.78 -5.03 1.35
CA ILE A 118 -6.69 -5.39 0.44
C ILE A 118 -5.36 -5.21 1.17
N ILE A 119 -4.54 -6.25 1.13
CA ILE A 119 -3.12 -6.17 1.50
C ILE A 119 -2.26 -6.14 0.25
N HIS A 120 -1.15 -5.41 0.31
CA HIS A 120 -0.12 -5.39 -0.72
C HIS A 120 1.21 -5.84 -0.14
N PHE A 121 1.97 -6.57 -0.95
CA PHE A 121 3.30 -7.03 -0.63
C PHE A 121 4.28 -6.58 -1.68
N TYR A 122 5.53 -6.40 -1.26
CA TYR A 122 6.68 -6.45 -2.14
C TYR A 122 6.93 -7.90 -2.62
N GLU A 123 7.69 -8.03 -3.69
CA GLU A 123 7.97 -9.33 -4.33
C GLU A 123 8.63 -10.35 -3.39
N ASN A 124 9.40 -9.88 -2.40
CA ASN A 124 10.02 -10.70 -1.35
C ASN A 124 9.06 -11.08 -0.19
N GLY A 125 7.76 -10.80 -0.33
CA GLY A 125 6.70 -11.07 0.64
C GLY A 125 6.65 -10.14 1.85
N VAL A 126 7.48 -9.09 1.89
CA VAL A 126 7.33 -8.03 2.90
C VAL A 126 6.05 -7.24 2.63
N VAL A 127 5.30 -6.91 3.69
CA VAL A 127 4.12 -6.04 3.57
C VAL A 127 4.53 -4.66 3.01
N GLU A 128 3.93 -4.26 1.90
CA GLU A 128 4.05 -2.92 1.34
C GLU A 128 3.02 -1.98 2.00
N ARG A 129 1.76 -2.43 2.10
CA ARG A 129 0.70 -1.71 2.83
C ARG A 129 -0.43 -2.64 3.24
N ALA A 130 -1.07 -2.31 4.36
CA ALA A 130 -2.21 -3.04 4.89
C ALA A 130 -3.09 -2.14 5.76
N THR A 131 -4.39 -2.42 5.81
CA THR A 131 -5.27 -1.87 6.86
C THR A 131 -5.04 -2.62 8.16
N LEU A 132 -4.78 -1.88 9.25
CA LEU A 132 -4.50 -2.46 10.56
C LEU A 132 -5.78 -2.94 11.26
N VAL A 133 -5.67 -4.03 12.01
CA VAL A 133 -6.73 -4.47 12.95
C VAL A 133 -6.78 -3.54 14.15
N ASN A 134 -5.65 -3.34 14.82
CA ASN A 134 -5.51 -2.59 16.06
C ASN A 134 -4.46 -1.49 15.90
N ASN A 135 -4.41 -0.56 16.86
CA ASN A 135 -3.28 0.35 16.97
C ASN A 135 -1.97 -0.46 17.11
N ALA A 136 -0.91 -0.02 16.44
CA ALA A 136 0.37 -0.72 16.43
C ALA A 136 1.54 0.26 16.34
N ASN A 137 2.70 -0.20 16.79
CA ASN A 137 3.93 0.58 16.85
C ASN A 137 4.94 0.05 15.83
N TYR A 138 5.44 0.94 14.97
CA TYR A 138 6.40 0.59 13.93
C TYR A 138 7.57 1.54 13.91
N GLY A 139 8.76 1.06 13.54
CA GLY A 139 9.95 1.91 13.48
C GLY A 139 9.96 2.83 12.27
N ASN A 140 10.35 4.09 12.44
CA ASN A 140 10.55 5.03 11.32
C ASN A 140 11.98 5.04 10.78
N GLY A 141 12.92 4.24 11.31
CA GLY A 141 14.32 4.22 10.86
C GLY A 141 15.28 5.13 11.62
N LYS A 142 14.80 6.03 12.49
CA LYS A 142 15.62 6.87 13.39
C LYS A 142 15.54 6.46 14.87
N ASN A 143 15.37 5.15 15.13
CA ASN A 143 15.05 4.63 16.47
C ASN A 143 13.80 5.30 17.10
N GLN A 144 12.94 5.93 16.29
CA GLN A 144 11.65 6.44 16.73
C GLN A 144 10.54 5.48 16.32
N THR A 145 9.47 5.51 17.10
CA THR A 145 8.28 4.69 16.88
C THR A 145 7.14 5.55 16.34
N VAL A 146 6.37 4.99 15.42
CA VAL A 146 5.13 5.56 14.89
C VAL A 146 3.97 4.75 15.44
N ALA A 147 3.14 5.40 16.27
CA ALA A 147 1.90 4.83 16.76
C ALA A 147 0.82 4.93 15.68
N ALA A 148 0.72 3.90 14.85
CA ALA A 148 -0.22 3.78 13.75
C ALA A 148 -1.61 3.39 14.25
N LYS A 149 -2.64 4.05 13.72
CA LYS A 149 -4.04 3.88 14.13
C LYS A 149 -4.68 2.64 13.49
N GLY A 150 -5.29 1.80 14.32
CA GLY A 150 -6.12 0.67 13.89
C GLY A 150 -7.27 1.11 12.99
N GLY A 151 -7.65 0.27 12.04
CA GLY A 151 -8.66 0.57 11.03
C GLY A 151 -8.21 1.52 9.93
N THR A 152 -6.94 1.97 9.93
CA THR A 152 -6.36 2.79 8.85
C THR A 152 -5.25 2.03 8.13
N GLU A 153 -4.90 2.47 6.92
CA GLU A 153 -3.79 1.92 6.15
C GLU A 153 -2.45 2.40 6.70
N VAL A 154 -1.50 1.47 6.79
CA VAL A 154 -0.08 1.75 7.01
C VAL A 154 0.69 1.34 5.76
N HIS A 155 1.69 2.12 5.40
CA HIS A 155 2.61 1.81 4.31
C HIS A 155 4.02 1.65 4.84
N PHE A 156 4.77 0.73 4.26
CA PHE A 156 6.16 0.47 4.57
C PHE A 156 7.03 0.65 3.33
N TYR A 157 8.30 0.95 3.58
CA TYR A 157 9.36 0.72 2.61
C TYR A 157 9.72 -0.76 2.56
N LEU A 158 10.46 -1.17 1.51
CA LEU A 158 10.94 -2.55 1.38
C LEU A 158 11.81 -2.98 2.58
N SER A 159 12.51 -2.04 3.20
CA SER A 159 13.29 -2.23 4.43
C SER A 159 12.45 -2.50 5.67
N GLY A 160 11.13 -2.37 5.60
CA GLY A 160 10.19 -2.52 6.72
C GLY A 160 9.98 -1.29 7.58
N ILE A 161 10.63 -0.18 7.23
CA ILE A 161 10.44 1.11 7.87
C ILE A 161 9.08 1.70 7.47
N VAL A 162 8.39 2.37 8.39
CA VAL A 162 7.14 3.08 8.08
C VAL A 162 7.39 4.17 7.04
N LYS A 163 6.67 4.08 5.93
CA LYS A 163 6.59 5.13 4.92
C LYS A 163 5.49 6.13 5.26
N SER A 164 4.32 5.64 5.69
CA SER A 164 3.24 6.51 6.16
C SER A 164 2.27 5.77 7.08
N ALA A 165 1.64 6.51 7.99
CA ALA A 165 0.60 6.00 8.88
C ALA A 165 -0.30 7.13 9.38
N THR A 166 -1.56 6.79 9.69
CA THR A 166 -2.42 7.68 10.49
C THR A 166 -2.03 7.58 11.96
N LEU A 167 -1.80 8.71 12.61
CA LEU A 167 -1.35 8.74 14.01
C LEU A 167 -2.47 8.53 15.02
N VAL A 168 -2.17 7.79 16.10
CA VAL A 168 -3.04 7.70 17.27
C VAL A 168 -3.02 9.00 18.08
N ASN A 169 -1.82 9.54 18.33
CA ASN A 169 -1.59 10.72 19.16
C ASN A 169 -0.76 11.76 18.41
N ASN A 170 -0.74 13.00 18.92
CA ASN A 170 0.25 13.98 18.46
C ASN A 170 1.65 13.40 18.76
N ALA A 171 2.58 13.53 17.83
CA ALA A 171 3.90 12.93 17.97
C ALA A 171 5.00 13.80 17.36
N ASN A 172 6.18 13.79 17.99
CA ASN A 172 7.35 14.54 17.57
C ASN A 172 8.29 13.67 16.74
N TYR A 173 8.62 14.14 15.54
CA TYR A 173 9.54 13.46 14.63
C TYR A 173 10.62 14.41 14.15
N GLY A 174 11.82 13.92 13.88
CA GLY A 174 12.90 14.76 13.37
C GLY A 174 12.66 15.21 11.92
N ASN A 175 12.90 16.49 11.63
CA ASN A 175 12.93 16.99 10.25
C ASN A 175 14.31 16.86 9.58
N GLY A 176 15.36 16.43 10.28
CA GLY A 176 16.72 16.35 9.71
C GLY A 176 17.64 17.54 10.02
N LYS A 177 17.11 18.68 10.49
CA LYS A 177 17.88 19.85 10.95
C LYS A 177 17.95 19.98 12.48
N LYS A 178 17.92 18.86 13.20
CA LYS A 178 17.76 18.82 14.67
C LYS A 178 16.50 19.56 15.19
N GLN A 179 15.53 19.84 14.31
CA GLN A 179 14.23 20.35 14.71
C GLN A 179 13.20 19.21 14.71
N THR A 180 12.15 19.38 15.51
CA THR A 180 11.03 18.46 15.61
C THR A 180 9.82 18.99 14.86
N VAL A 181 9.12 18.07 14.20
CA VAL A 181 7.79 18.24 13.62
C VAL A 181 6.80 17.59 14.58
N THR A 182 5.91 18.38 15.17
CA THR A 182 4.79 17.85 15.97
C THR A 182 3.61 17.56 15.05
N ALA A 183 3.54 16.32 14.58
CA ALA A 183 2.49 15.84 13.71
C ALA A 183 1.19 15.62 14.50
N LYS A 184 0.06 15.97 13.89
CA LYS A 184 -1.27 15.96 14.50
C LYS A 184 -1.88 14.55 14.54
N ALA A 185 -2.44 14.18 15.68
CA ALA A 185 -3.23 12.97 15.88
C ALA A 185 -4.35 12.84 14.84
N GLY A 186 -4.68 11.62 14.43
CA GLY A 186 -5.73 11.34 13.46
C GLY A 186 -5.42 11.78 12.03
N THR A 187 -4.21 12.28 11.77
CA THR A 187 -3.75 12.64 10.42
C THR A 187 -2.63 11.73 9.96
N VAL A 188 -2.43 11.66 8.64
CA VAL A 188 -1.35 10.88 8.04
C VAL A 188 -0.04 11.65 8.15
N VAL A 189 0.98 10.99 8.69
CA VAL A 189 2.38 11.40 8.58
C VAL A 189 3.08 10.53 7.54
N GLU A 190 3.98 11.14 6.78
CA GLU A 190 4.84 10.48 5.80
C GLU A 190 6.31 10.70 6.17
N PHE A 191 7.12 9.68 5.95
CA PHE A 191 8.56 9.70 6.20
C PHE A 191 9.31 9.41 4.91
N PHE A 192 10.54 9.91 4.84
CA PHE A 192 11.57 9.34 3.98
C PHE A 192 12.09 8.04 4.60
N GLU A 193 12.76 7.20 3.81
CA GLU A 193 13.32 5.94 4.32
C GLU A 193 14.43 6.18 5.36
N SER A 194 15.04 7.37 5.35
CA SER A 194 15.96 7.86 6.39
C SER A 194 15.29 8.15 7.75
N GLY A 195 13.95 8.06 7.82
CA GLY A 195 13.13 8.33 8.99
C GLY A 195 12.84 9.79 9.29
N ILE A 196 13.27 10.68 8.39
CA ILE A 196 12.94 12.10 8.43
C ILE A 196 11.51 12.30 7.98
N VAL A 197 10.77 13.22 8.61
CA VAL A 197 9.42 13.59 8.15
C VAL A 197 9.49 14.15 6.75
N LYS A 198 8.73 13.53 5.84
CA LYS A 198 8.47 14.04 4.50
C LYS A 198 7.25 14.95 4.47
N SER A 199 6.16 14.57 5.13
CA SER A 199 4.95 15.38 5.20
C SER A 199 4.15 15.09 6.46
N ALA A 200 3.52 16.13 7.01
CA ALA A 200 2.63 16.01 8.16
C ALA A 200 1.62 17.17 8.17
N ILE A 201 0.51 16.96 8.89
CA ILE A 201 -0.31 18.07 9.38
C ILE A 201 0.20 18.45 10.78
N LEU A 202 0.44 19.74 11.02
CA LEU A 202 0.93 20.18 12.33
C LEU A 202 -0.15 20.30 13.39
N SER A 203 0.22 20.02 14.64
CA SER A 203 -0.63 20.32 15.80
C SER A 203 -0.47 21.74 16.33
N SER A 204 0.61 22.45 15.99
CA SER A 204 0.93 23.80 16.48
C SER A 204 1.62 24.65 15.41
N ASN A 205 1.55 25.96 15.56
CA ASN A 205 2.30 26.89 14.70
C ASN A 205 3.81 26.73 14.98
N THR A 206 4.62 26.56 13.94
CA THR A 206 6.07 26.40 14.08
C THR A 206 6.80 27.12 12.95
N ASN A 207 7.99 27.66 13.21
CA ASN A 207 8.85 28.23 12.18
C ASN A 207 9.85 27.19 11.67
N TYR A 208 9.93 27.02 10.35
CA TYR A 208 10.95 26.19 9.70
C TYR A 208 11.69 26.97 8.63
N SER A 209 12.85 26.49 8.21
CA SER A 209 13.55 27.05 7.05
C SER A 209 13.01 26.45 5.76
N ASN A 210 12.81 27.27 4.73
CA ASN A 210 12.60 26.78 3.36
C ASN A 210 13.95 26.49 2.66
N THR A 211 13.89 26.14 1.38
CA THR A 211 15.07 25.85 0.54
C THR A 211 16.02 27.04 0.35
N GLN A 212 15.53 28.27 0.55
CA GLN A 212 16.31 29.51 0.52
C GLN A 212 16.83 29.91 1.91
N ASN A 213 16.74 29.02 2.91
CA ASN A 213 17.08 29.26 4.31
C ASN A 213 16.30 30.42 4.97
N ARG A 214 15.14 30.79 4.43
CA ARG A 214 14.25 31.80 5.02
C ARG A 214 13.30 31.12 6.01
N SER A 215 13.02 31.80 7.12
CA SER A 215 12.01 31.34 8.08
C SER A 215 10.62 31.42 7.48
N VAL A 216 9.85 30.34 7.57
CA VAL A 216 8.46 30.23 7.14
C VAL A 216 7.62 29.82 8.35
N ASN A 217 6.59 30.60 8.64
CA ASN A 217 5.64 30.28 9.70
C ASN A 217 4.59 29.30 9.18
N VAL A 218 4.69 28.07 9.66
CA VAL A 218 3.85 26.94 9.30
C VAL A 218 2.71 26.87 10.31
N LYS A 219 1.47 27.08 9.85
CA LYS A 219 0.29 27.11 10.71
C LYS A 219 -0.17 25.72 11.14
N ALA A 220 -0.69 25.62 12.36
CA ALA A 220 -1.37 24.43 12.85
C ALA A 220 -2.51 24.04 11.93
N GLY A 221 -2.70 22.75 11.71
CA GLY A 221 -3.79 22.22 10.89
C GLY A 221 -3.54 22.20 9.38
N SER A 222 -2.53 22.89 8.86
CA SER A 222 -2.17 22.75 7.43
C SER A 222 -1.22 21.58 7.21
N ARG A 223 -1.21 21.05 5.97
CA ARG A 223 -0.29 20.00 5.53
C ARG A 223 0.95 20.64 4.91
N PHE A 224 2.12 20.12 5.24
CA PHE A 224 3.39 20.64 4.76
C PHE A 224 4.27 19.52 4.23
N VAL A 225 5.18 19.85 3.32
CA VAL A 225 6.15 18.91 2.76
C VAL A 225 7.56 19.41 2.99
N PHE A 226 8.43 18.54 3.48
CA PHE A 226 9.85 18.75 3.65
C PHE A 226 10.65 17.97 2.59
N ASN A 227 11.82 18.47 2.22
CA ASN A 227 12.85 17.66 1.57
C ASN A 227 13.65 16.85 2.62
N GLU A 228 14.50 15.93 2.18
CA GLU A 228 15.34 15.11 3.10
C GLU A 228 16.33 15.93 3.93
N SER A 229 16.67 17.15 3.47
CA SER A 229 17.48 18.11 4.21
C SER A 229 16.70 18.88 5.28
N GLY A 230 15.41 18.58 5.48
CA GLY A 230 14.55 19.19 6.49
C GLY A 230 14.04 20.59 6.19
N GLN A 231 14.08 20.99 4.93
CA GLN A 231 13.57 22.28 4.48
C GLN A 231 12.16 22.15 3.93
N VAL A 232 11.31 23.12 4.21
CA VAL A 232 9.95 23.20 3.65
C VAL A 232 10.03 23.47 2.14
N VAL A 233 9.34 22.64 1.36
CA VAL A 233 9.25 22.76 -0.11
C VAL A 233 7.84 23.11 -0.59
N SER A 234 6.80 22.81 0.18
CA SER A 234 5.42 23.23 -0.12
C SER A 234 4.54 23.28 1.14
N TYR A 235 3.50 24.12 1.08
CA TYR A 235 2.54 24.38 2.16
C TYR A 235 1.26 25.06 1.68
#